data_AF-A0A9E3B1W5-F1
#
_entry.id   AF-A0A9E3B1W5-F1
#
_cell.length_a   1.000
_cell.length_b   1.000
_cell.length_c   1.000
_cell.angle_alpha   90.00
_cell.angle_beta   90.00
_cell.angle_gamma   90.00
#
_symmetry.space_group_name_H-M   'P 1'
#
loop_
_entity.id
_entity.type
_entity.pdbx_description
1 polymer ?
#
loop_
_entity_poly.entity_id
_entity_poly.type
_entity_poly.pdbx_seq_one_letter_code
_entity_poly.pdbx_strand_id
1 'polypeptide(L)'
;MALRPNRLRAYRKRSGLSQAELAALLGLRSQSVLSELELAKTRPRSEVLLGCERIFDVSAAELFPGLATRVERAVLSRAAHLAGRTGGRNAERKRTHIAAIVTRLSHSTL
;
A
#
# COMPACT_ATOMS: atom_id res chain seq x y z
N MET A 1 -13.74 5.03 -20.56
CA MET A 1 -12.73 5.52 -19.59
C MET A 1 -12.09 4.31 -18.94
N ALA A 2 -10.84 3.96 -19.26
CA ALA A 2 -10.20 2.77 -18.68
C ALA A 2 -9.98 2.99 -17.17
N LEU A 3 -10.47 2.07 -16.34
CA LEU A 3 -10.24 2.07 -14.90
C LEU A 3 -8.73 1.99 -14.67
N ARG A 4 -8.14 3.00 -14.02
CA ARG A 4 -6.73 2.94 -13.68
C ARG A 4 -6.53 2.05 -12.44
N PRO A 5 -5.55 1.14 -12.44
CA PRO A 5 -5.36 0.19 -11.35
C PRO A 5 -4.81 0.83 -10.07
N ASN A 6 -4.28 2.06 -10.16
CA ASN A 6 -3.88 2.89 -9.03
C ASN A 6 -3.99 4.39 -9.38
N ARG A 7 -3.78 5.25 -8.37
CA ARG A 7 -3.93 6.71 -8.49
C ARG A 7 -2.62 7.44 -8.79
N LEU A 8 -1.48 6.76 -8.86
CA LEU A 8 -0.15 7.36 -9.03
C LEU A 8 -0.09 8.30 -10.24
N ARG A 9 -0.61 7.85 -11.39
CA ARG A 9 -0.63 8.66 -12.62
C ARG A 9 -1.50 9.91 -12.49
N ALA A 10 -2.59 9.84 -11.71
CA ALA A 10 -3.46 10.99 -11.49
C ALA A 10 -2.75 12.05 -10.64
N TYR A 11 -2.13 11.63 -9.54
CA TYR A 11 -1.34 12.51 -8.67
C TYR A 11 -0.17 13.16 -9.42
N ARG A 12 0.63 12.37 -10.16
CA ARG A 12 1.73 12.90 -10.98
C ARG A 12 1.26 13.95 -12.00
N LYS A 13 0.15 13.70 -12.69
CA LYS A 13 -0.37 14.64 -13.69
C LYS A 13 -0.90 15.93 -13.06
N ARG A 14 -1.53 15.86 -11.88
CA ARG A 14 -1.96 17.06 -11.14
C ARG A 14 -0.79 17.90 -10.64
N SER A 15 0.35 17.28 -10.33
CA SER A 15 1.55 17.98 -9.89
C SER A 15 2.42 18.51 -11.05
N GLY A 16 1.98 18.37 -12.31
CA GLY A 16 2.73 18.84 -13.48
C GLY A 16 3.95 17.98 -13.86
N LEU A 17 4.24 16.89 -13.14
CA LEU A 17 5.44 16.09 -13.35
C LEU A 17 5.33 15.18 -14.58
N SER A 18 6.39 15.10 -15.37
CA SER A 18 6.61 14.06 -16.38
C SER A 18 6.93 12.71 -15.72
N GLN A 19 6.90 11.63 -16.52
CA GLN A 19 7.30 10.33 -16.00
C GLN A 19 8.80 10.29 -15.66
N ALA A 20 9.64 10.98 -16.43
CA ALA A 20 11.08 11.05 -16.17
C ALA A 20 11.39 11.79 -14.85
N GLU A 21 10.73 12.92 -14.59
CA GLU A 21 10.95 13.70 -13.37
C GLU A 21 10.51 12.95 -12.12
N LEU A 22 9.31 12.33 -12.13
CA LEU A 22 8.89 11.54 -10.98
C LEU A 22 9.78 10.30 -10.79
N ALA A 23 10.26 9.67 -11.88
CA ALA A 23 11.20 8.57 -11.78
C ALA A 23 12.52 9.01 -11.12
N ALA A 24 13.04 10.18 -11.49
CA ALA A 24 14.24 10.75 -10.88
C ALA A 24 14.02 11.05 -9.38
N LEU A 25 12.90 11.68 -9.00
CA LEU A 25 12.56 11.97 -7.60
C LEU A 25 12.44 10.70 -6.75
N LEU A 26 11.98 9.59 -7.35
CA LEU A 26 11.82 8.30 -6.67
C LEU A 26 13.08 7.42 -6.73
N GLY A 27 14.19 7.91 -7.30
CA GLY A 27 15.42 7.12 -7.47
C GLY A 27 15.23 5.88 -8.36
N LEU A 28 14.30 5.93 -9.31
CA LEU A 28 14.05 4.85 -10.26
C LEU A 28 15.04 4.92 -11.43
N ARG A 29 15.43 3.74 -11.93
CA ARG A 29 16.42 3.63 -13.02
C ARG A 29 15.92 4.20 -14.36
N SER A 30 14.61 4.29 -14.57
CA SER A 30 14.05 4.84 -15.81
C SER A 30 12.56 5.21 -15.68
N GLN A 31 12.07 6.03 -16.61
CA GLN A 31 10.64 6.31 -16.76
C GLN A 31 9.80 5.06 -17.11
N SER A 32 10.41 4.04 -17.71
CA SER A 32 9.73 2.79 -18.02
C SER A 32 9.29 2.06 -16.75
N VAL A 33 10.14 2.04 -15.71
CA VAL A 33 9.77 1.51 -14.39
C VAL A 33 8.59 2.27 -13.81
N LEU A 34 8.58 3.60 -13.95
CA LEU A 34 7.44 4.39 -13.50
C LEU A 34 6.17 4.08 -14.30
N SER A 35 6.26 3.88 -15.61
CA SER A 35 5.13 3.49 -16.45
C SER A 35 4.53 2.15 -16.01
N GLU A 36 5.37 1.16 -15.69
CA GLU A 36 4.94 -0.14 -15.14
C GLU A 36 4.25 0.02 -13.78
N LEU A 37 4.77 0.89 -12.91
CA LEU A 37 4.14 1.22 -11.63
C LEU A 37 2.77 1.87 -11.83
N GLU A 38 2.64 2.85 -12.73
CA GLU A 38 1.36 3.50 -13.06
C GLU A 38 0.32 2.55 -13.63
N LEU A 39 0.79 1.51 -14.35
CA LEU A 39 -0.05 0.46 -14.91
C LEU A 39 -0.25 -0.73 -13.95
N ALA A 40 0.27 -0.66 -12.73
CA ALA A 40 0.28 -1.74 -11.75
C ALA A 40 0.84 -3.08 -12.28
N LYS A 41 1.71 -3.04 -13.29
CA LYS A 41 2.42 -4.21 -13.83
C LYS A 41 3.52 -4.70 -12.89
N THR A 42 4.02 -3.82 -12.02
CA THR A 42 5.04 -4.14 -11.02
C THR A 42 4.62 -3.61 -9.65
N ARG A 43 5.01 -4.33 -8.59
CA ARG A 43 4.75 -3.88 -7.22
C ARG A 43 5.77 -2.81 -6.83
N PRO A 44 5.34 -1.67 -6.24
CA PRO A 44 6.27 -0.70 -5.68
C PRO A 44 7.04 -1.32 -4.50
N ARG A 45 8.32 -0.97 -4.39
CA ARG A 45 9.13 -1.24 -3.19
C ARG A 45 8.76 -0.25 -2.08
N SER A 46 9.15 -0.55 -0.84
CA SER A 46 8.89 0.32 0.32
C SER A 46 9.37 1.75 0.12
N GLU A 47 10.56 1.93 -0.47
CA GLU A 47 11.15 3.24 -0.74
C GLU A 47 10.30 4.05 -1.74
N VAL A 48 9.72 3.37 -2.73
CA VAL A 48 8.81 4.00 -3.70
C VAL A 48 7.52 4.43 -3.03
N LEU A 49 6.95 3.58 -2.16
CA LEU A 49 5.73 3.92 -1.42
C LEU A 49 5.97 5.16 -0.55
N LEU A 50 6.99 5.14 0.31
CA LEU A 50 7.35 6.25 1.19
C LEU A 50 7.71 7.52 0.41
N GLY A 51 8.44 7.39 -0.70
CA GLY A 51 8.77 8.52 -1.58
C GLY A 51 7.52 9.17 -2.17
N CYS A 52 6.57 8.36 -2.65
CA CYS A 52 5.31 8.91 -3.15
C CYS A 52 4.51 9.64 -2.06
N GLU A 53 4.52 9.14 -0.81
CA GLU A 53 3.84 9.83 0.29
C GLU A 53 4.45 11.21 0.55
N ARG A 54 5.79 11.33 0.48
CA ARG A 54 6.45 12.62 0.69
C ARG A 54 6.27 13.59 -0.47
N ILE A 55 6.21 13.08 -1.71
CA ILE A 55 6.05 13.91 -2.91
C ILE A 55 4.62 14.44 -3.05
N PHE A 56 3.62 13.62 -2.72
CA PHE A 56 2.21 13.93 -2.98
C PHE A 56 1.40 14.29 -1.74
N ASP A 57 1.99 14.21 -0.54
CA ASP A 57 1.33 14.48 0.74
C ASP A 57 0.03 13.67 0.94
N VAL A 58 0.06 12.41 0.50
CA VAL A 58 -1.05 11.45 0.64
C VAL A 58 -0.53 10.08 1.02
N SER A 59 -1.38 9.26 1.63
CA SER A 59 -0.98 7.91 2.04
C SER A 59 -0.70 6.99 0.84
N ALA A 60 0.21 6.04 1.03
CA ALA A 60 0.47 4.97 0.07
C ALA A 60 -0.81 4.14 -0.22
N ALA A 61 -1.69 3.98 0.77
CA ALA A 61 -2.95 3.28 0.61
C ALA A 61 -3.89 3.99 -0.37
N GLU A 62 -3.92 5.33 -0.31
CA GLU A 62 -4.71 6.13 -1.24
C GLU A 62 -4.13 6.08 -2.66
N LEU A 63 -2.80 6.12 -2.79
CA LEU A 63 -2.13 6.04 -4.08
C LEU A 63 -2.29 4.66 -4.73
N PHE A 64 -2.24 3.60 -3.93
CA PHE A 64 -2.25 2.21 -4.39
C PHE A 64 -3.37 1.39 -3.73
N PRO A 65 -4.66 1.72 -3.96
CA PRO A 65 -5.78 1.10 -3.25
C PRO A 65 -5.84 -0.41 -3.47
N GLY A 66 -5.58 -0.90 -4.69
CA GLY A 66 -5.55 -2.33 -4.96
C GLY A 66 -4.42 -3.08 -4.23
N LEU A 67 -3.28 -2.42 -3.97
CA LEU A 67 -2.22 -2.99 -3.14
C LEU A 67 -2.64 -3.01 -1.67
N ALA A 68 -3.22 -1.91 -1.18
CA ALA A 68 -3.71 -1.78 0.20
C ALA A 68 -4.74 -2.87 0.51
N THR A 69 -5.80 -3.00 -0.28
CA THR A 69 -6.83 -4.04 -0.10
C THR A 69 -6.23 -5.46 -0.10
N ARG A 70 -5.25 -5.73 -0.97
CA ARG A 70 -4.58 -7.04 -0.99
C ARG A 70 -3.77 -7.29 0.29
N VAL A 71 -3.07 -6.28 0.79
CA VAL A 71 -2.31 -6.37 2.04
C VAL A 71 -3.26 -6.56 3.22
N GLU A 72 -4.34 -5.79 3.30
CA GLU A 72 -5.36 -5.88 4.36
C GLU A 72 -5.97 -7.28 4.42
N ARG A 73 -6.42 -7.83 3.28
CA ARG A 73 -6.96 -9.21 3.20
C ARG A 73 -5.95 -10.25 3.66
N ALA A 74 -4.68 -10.10 3.26
CA ALA A 74 -3.62 -11.01 3.67
C ALA A 74 -3.34 -10.94 5.17
N VAL A 75 -3.35 -9.72 5.76
CA VAL A 75 -3.18 -9.52 7.21
C VAL A 75 -4.36 -10.09 7.98
N LEU A 76 -5.60 -9.83 7.55
CA LEU A 76 -6.81 -10.38 8.16
C LEU A 76 -6.80 -11.92 8.18
N SER A 77 -6.51 -12.55 7.04
CA SER A 77 -6.41 -14.01 6.94
C SER A 77 -5.37 -14.60 7.92
N ARG A 78 -4.18 -13.99 7.99
CA ARG A 78 -3.12 -14.43 8.90
C ARG A 78 -3.45 -14.15 10.37
N ALA A 79 -4.09 -13.02 10.66
CA ALA A 79 -4.53 -12.65 12.00
C ALA A 79 -5.55 -13.67 12.55
N ALA A 80 -6.54 -14.05 11.75
CA ALA A 80 -7.52 -15.07 12.11
C ALA A 80 -6.85 -16.43 12.42
N HIS A 81 -5.91 -16.86 11.58
CA HIS A 81 -5.17 -18.10 11.80
C HIS A 81 -4.25 -18.02 13.04
N LEU A 82 -3.64 -16.87 13.31
CA LEU A 82 -2.75 -16.68 14.45
C LEU A 82 -3.52 -16.64 15.78
N ALA A 83 -4.70 -16.00 15.82
CA ALA A 83 -5.52 -15.89 17.03
C ALA A 83 -5.78 -17.25 17.67
N GLY A 84 -6.18 -18.24 16.88
CA GLY A 84 -6.46 -19.61 17.35
C GLY A 84 -5.23 -20.42 17.80
N ARG A 85 -4.01 -19.91 17.56
CA ARG A 85 -2.74 -20.61 17.85
C ARG A 85 -1.88 -19.90 18.89
N THR A 86 -2.33 -18.74 19.38
CA THR A 86 -1.53 -17.93 20.31
C THR A 86 -1.58 -18.48 21.74
N GLY A 87 -0.41 -18.86 22.25
CA GLY A 87 -0.21 -19.34 23.62
C GLY A 87 1.05 -18.78 24.29
N GLY A 88 1.41 -19.38 25.43
CA GLY A 88 2.58 -19.03 26.25
C GLY A 88 2.34 -17.87 27.22
N ARG A 89 3.42 -17.40 27.86
CA ARG A 89 3.41 -16.39 28.95
C ARG A 89 2.64 -15.09 28.64
N ASN A 90 2.52 -14.73 27.35
CA ASN A 90 1.86 -13.50 26.88
C ASN A 90 0.60 -13.77 26.03
N ALA A 91 -0.07 -14.92 26.19
CA ALA A 91 -1.18 -15.33 25.33
C ALA A 91 -2.30 -14.28 25.28
N GLU A 92 -2.70 -13.72 26.42
CA GLU A 92 -3.77 -12.71 26.48
C GLU A 92 -3.39 -11.45 25.70
N ARG A 93 -2.23 -10.86 25.99
CA ARG A 93 -1.73 -9.66 25.28
C ARG A 93 -1.65 -9.86 23.77
N LYS A 94 -1.22 -11.05 23.31
CA LYS A 94 -1.19 -11.39 21.88
C LYS A 94 -2.61 -11.44 21.30
N ARG A 95 -3.54 -12.13 21.98
CA ARG A 95 -4.95 -12.23 21.55
C ARG A 95 -5.61 -10.86 21.47
N THR A 96 -5.44 -10.02 22.50
CA THR A 96 -5.94 -8.64 22.49
C THR A 96 -5.39 -7.85 21.31
N HIS A 97 -4.08 -7.92 21.05
CA HIS A 97 -3.46 -7.20 19.95
C HIS A 97 -3.95 -7.68 18.57
N ILE A 98 -4.07 -8.99 18.38
CA ILE A 98 -4.58 -9.58 17.14
C ILE A 98 -6.05 -9.20 16.91
N ALA A 99 -6.87 -9.25 17.96
CA ALA A 99 -8.27 -8.80 17.89
C ALA A 99 -8.36 -7.33 17.48
N ALA A 100 -7.52 -6.46 18.07
CA ALA A 100 -7.47 -5.04 17.71
C ALA A 100 -7.07 -4.80 16.24
N ILE A 101 -6.20 -5.63 15.66
CA ILE A 101 -5.87 -5.59 14.22
C ILE A 101 -7.11 -5.95 13.39
N VAL A 102 -7.79 -7.05 13.71
CA VAL A 102 -8.98 -7.49 12.98
C VAL A 102 -10.06 -6.42 13.03
N THR A 103 -10.36 -5.87 14.20
CA THR A 103 -11.35 -4.80 14.35
C THR A 103 -11.00 -3.61 13.46
N ARG A 104 -9.75 -3.12 13.49
CA ARG A 104 -9.35 -1.95 12.70
C ARG A 104 -9.49 -2.18 11.20
N LEU A 105 -9.06 -3.36 10.71
CA LEU A 105 -9.08 -3.67 9.28
C LEU A 105 -10.49 -4.00 8.75
N SER A 106 -11.39 -4.52 9.59
CA SER A 106 -12.79 -4.73 9.21
C SER A 106 -13.61 -3.44 9.08
N HIS A 107 -13.20 -2.36 9.75
CA HIS A 107 -13.85 -1.04 9.66
C HIS A 107 -13.20 -0.11 8.62
N SER A 108 -12.09 -0.52 8.01
CA SER A 108 -11.37 0.28 7.00
C SER A 108 -11.95 0.14 5.58
N THR A 109 -13.03 -0.63 5.41
CA THR A 109 -13.77 -0.75 4.16
C THR A 109 -14.50 0.57 3.85
N LEU A 110 -13.79 1.48 3.17
CA LEU A 110 -14.35 2.63 2.46
C LEU A 110 -14.94 2.20 1.11
#